data_AF-A0AAP4EGT8-F1
#
_entry.id   AF-A0AAP4EGT8-F1
#
_cell.length_a   1.000
_cell.length_b   1.000
_cell.length_c   1.000
_cell.angle_alpha   90.00
_cell.angle_beta   90.00
_cell.angle_gamma   90.00
#
_symmetry.space_group_name_H-M   'P 1'
#
loop_
_entity.id
_entity.type
_entity.pdbx_description
1 polymer ?
#
loop_
_entity_poly.entity_id
_entity_poly.type
_entity_poly.pdbx_seq_one_letter_code
_entity_poly.pdbx_strand_id
1 'polypeptide(L)'
;VVFENAESVENLIDTDNNYELDTKQVVKHEDKNDKAQTLVVEKPTLPEVKDGTLKTTVTADGVNGSYEKEALVSFENSKDGVDVKDTINYEGLVAGQNYTLTGTLMHVKADGSLEEVATKTTTVTAGENGNGTWQLDFGNQKLQVGEKYVVFESVESVENLIDTNNDYILDAKQIVKHENKDDKAQTLIVETPKSPTTEGNSNKDNSNKNNSNLTKHDNYDQNKKELKLPKTGEGLTNIGFTMLGIIILSIVCFLSLKLKKVRE
;
A
#
# COMPACT_ATOMS: atom_id res chain seq x y z
N VAL A 1 -29.78 -9.17 29.72
CA VAL A 1 -30.20 -8.95 31.11
C VAL A 1 -31.19 -10.04 31.46
N VAL A 2 -31.07 -10.64 32.65
CA VAL A 2 -32.02 -11.63 33.15
C VAL A 2 -33.10 -10.93 33.95
N PHE A 3 -34.36 -11.29 33.71
CA PHE A 3 -35.51 -10.82 34.47
C PHE A 3 -36.09 -11.98 35.25
N GLU A 4 -36.37 -11.73 36.53
CA GLU A 4 -36.86 -12.76 37.46
C GLU A 4 -38.27 -12.41 37.92
N ASN A 5 -39.14 -13.42 37.92
CA ASN A 5 -40.50 -13.33 38.45
C ASN A 5 -40.80 -14.56 39.30
N ALA A 6 -41.18 -14.33 40.55
CA ALA A 6 -41.64 -15.37 41.46
C ALA A 6 -43.09 -15.09 41.86
N GLU A 7 -43.94 -16.09 41.72
CA GLU A 7 -45.36 -16.05 42.12
C GLU A 7 -45.64 -17.24 43.03
N SER A 8 -46.33 -17.01 44.14
CA SER A 8 -46.74 -18.09 45.03
C SER A 8 -47.75 -19.03 44.35
N VAL A 9 -47.66 -20.32 44.66
CA VAL A 9 -48.62 -21.30 44.11
C VAL A 9 -50.02 -21.03 44.67
N GLU A 10 -50.11 -20.79 45.97
CA GLU A 10 -51.35 -20.50 46.71
C GLU A 10 -51.54 -18.99 46.95
N ASN A 11 -52.76 -18.61 47.33
CA ASN A 11 -53.04 -17.27 47.84
C ASN A 11 -52.36 -17.06 49.20
N LEU A 12 -51.60 -15.99 49.34
CA LEU A 12 -50.82 -15.66 50.54
C LEU A 12 -51.13 -14.27 51.10
N ILE A 13 -51.96 -13.48 50.41
CA ILE A 13 -52.31 -12.10 50.75
C ILE A 13 -53.84 -12.04 50.90
N ASP A 14 -54.30 -11.40 51.97
CA ASP A 14 -55.68 -10.95 52.17
C ASP A 14 -55.75 -9.48 51.73
N THR A 15 -56.58 -9.17 50.73
CA THR A 15 -56.68 -7.81 50.17
C THR A 15 -57.89 -7.02 50.66
N ASP A 16 -58.83 -7.65 51.36
CA ASP A 16 -60.08 -7.04 51.83
C ASP A 16 -60.24 -7.04 53.37
N ASN A 17 -59.23 -7.54 54.09
CA ASN A 17 -59.14 -7.68 55.55
C ASN A 17 -60.23 -8.57 56.14
N ASN A 18 -60.70 -9.59 55.41
CA ASN A 18 -61.70 -10.55 55.88
C ASN A 18 -61.12 -11.79 56.59
N TYR A 19 -59.78 -11.87 56.72
CA TYR A 19 -59.00 -13.00 57.26
C TYR A 19 -58.96 -14.27 56.38
N GLU A 20 -59.41 -14.20 55.13
CA GLU A 20 -59.27 -15.23 54.10
C GLU A 20 -58.27 -14.78 53.03
N LEU A 21 -57.37 -15.68 52.61
CA LEU A 21 -56.34 -15.36 51.62
C LEU A 21 -56.93 -15.42 50.20
N ASP A 22 -56.95 -14.28 49.52
CA ASP A 22 -57.62 -14.10 48.23
C ASP A 22 -56.66 -13.86 47.06
N THR A 23 -55.39 -13.52 47.34
CA THR A 23 -54.43 -13.07 46.34
C THR A 23 -53.07 -13.75 46.49
N LYS A 24 -52.46 -14.13 45.36
CA LYS A 24 -51.10 -14.67 45.30
C LYS A 24 -50.06 -13.58 45.56
N GLN A 25 -48.97 -13.95 46.23
CA GLN A 25 -47.81 -13.06 46.34
C GLN A 25 -47.01 -13.10 45.05
N VAL A 26 -46.72 -11.92 44.49
CA VAL A 26 -45.88 -11.75 43.30
C VAL A 26 -44.70 -10.86 43.64
N VAL A 27 -43.49 -11.30 43.33
CA VAL A 27 -42.24 -10.53 43.49
C VAL A 27 -41.46 -10.59 42.18
N LYS A 28 -41.00 -9.43 41.72
CA LYS A 28 -40.30 -9.28 40.45
C LYS A 28 -39.00 -8.51 40.63
N HIS A 29 -38.00 -8.88 39.85
CA HIS A 29 -36.79 -8.10 39.64
C HIS A 29 -36.56 -7.95 38.13
N GLU A 30 -37.06 -6.84 37.59
CA GLU A 30 -37.05 -6.51 36.16
C GLU A 30 -36.27 -5.20 35.92
N ASP A 31 -35.04 -5.12 36.43
CA ASP A 31 -34.18 -3.93 36.25
C ASP A 31 -33.16 -4.14 35.13
N LYS A 32 -33.39 -3.47 33.99
CA LYS A 32 -32.48 -3.48 32.83
C LYS A 32 -31.09 -2.88 33.11
N ASN A 33 -30.95 -2.09 34.17
CA ASN A 33 -29.70 -1.44 34.54
C ASN A 33 -28.95 -2.19 35.66
N ASP A 34 -29.53 -3.27 36.20
CA ASP A 34 -28.85 -4.10 37.17
C ASP A 34 -27.69 -4.85 36.51
N LYS A 35 -26.48 -4.38 36.82
CA LYS A 35 -25.24 -4.98 36.31
C LYS A 35 -25.06 -6.42 36.79
N ALA A 36 -25.57 -6.78 37.97
CA ALA A 36 -25.49 -8.16 38.48
C ALA A 36 -26.34 -9.13 37.65
N GLN A 37 -27.35 -8.63 36.92
CA GLN A 37 -28.21 -9.41 36.02
C GLN A 37 -27.86 -9.22 34.55
N THR A 38 -26.77 -8.53 34.23
CA THR A 38 -26.39 -8.19 32.86
C THR A 38 -25.17 -8.98 32.40
N LEU A 39 -25.33 -9.66 31.27
CA LEU A 39 -24.25 -10.27 30.49
C LEU A 39 -23.91 -9.34 29.31
N VAL A 40 -22.62 -9.15 29.04
CA VAL A 40 -22.10 -8.50 27.84
C VAL A 40 -21.22 -9.50 27.10
N VAL A 41 -21.47 -9.68 25.81
CA VAL A 41 -20.55 -10.42 24.94
C VAL A 41 -19.48 -9.45 24.45
N GLU A 42 -18.22 -9.73 24.74
CA GLU A 42 -17.11 -8.91 24.28
C GLU A 42 -16.97 -8.97 22.76
N LYS A 43 -16.66 -7.84 22.15
CA LYS A 43 -16.37 -7.76 20.71
C LYS A 43 -14.91 -8.16 20.47
N PRO A 44 -14.61 -8.94 19.42
CA PRO A 44 -13.22 -9.22 19.08
C PRO A 44 -12.51 -7.94 18.65
N THR A 45 -11.19 -7.93 18.79
CA THR A 45 -10.35 -6.87 18.23
C THR A 45 -10.09 -7.21 16.76
N LEU A 46 -10.59 -6.37 15.85
CA LEU A 46 -10.35 -6.49 14.41
C LEU A 46 -9.08 -5.71 14.02
N PRO A 47 -8.36 -6.12 12.97
CA PRO A 47 -7.21 -5.37 12.46
C PRO A 47 -7.64 -3.97 11.97
N GLU A 48 -6.78 -2.98 12.18
CA GLU A 48 -6.96 -1.64 11.61
C GLU A 48 -6.58 -1.67 10.13
N VAL A 49 -7.56 -1.59 9.24
CA VAL A 49 -7.33 -1.53 7.79
C VAL A 49 -7.39 -0.07 7.33
N LYS A 50 -6.34 0.35 6.62
CA LYS A 50 -6.21 1.69 6.02
C LYS A 50 -6.40 1.60 4.51
N ASP A 51 -6.63 2.76 3.90
CA ASP A 51 -6.53 2.90 2.45
C ASP A 51 -5.07 2.70 2.04
N GLY A 52 -4.76 1.49 1.56
CA GLY A 52 -3.40 1.14 1.16
C GLY A 52 -2.99 1.82 -0.14
N THR A 53 -1.70 2.08 -0.30
CA THR A 53 -1.14 2.63 -1.54
C THR A 53 0.15 1.91 -1.91
N LEU A 54 0.43 1.83 -3.21
CA LEU A 54 1.70 1.40 -3.77
C LEU A 54 2.32 2.56 -4.55
N LYS A 55 3.60 2.79 -4.36
CA LYS A 55 4.45 3.59 -5.23
C LYS A 55 5.57 2.70 -5.71
N THR A 56 5.80 2.70 -7.01
CA THR A 56 6.67 1.70 -7.62
C THR A 56 7.72 2.36 -8.50
N THR A 57 8.85 1.69 -8.70
CA THR A 57 9.91 2.15 -9.59
C THR A 57 10.59 0.97 -10.26
N VAL A 58 10.54 0.94 -11.60
CA VAL A 58 11.23 -0.06 -12.42
C VAL A 58 12.73 0.24 -12.48
N THR A 59 13.53 -0.82 -12.44
CA THR A 59 14.96 -0.82 -12.72
C THR A 59 15.23 -1.76 -13.88
N ALA A 60 15.75 -1.23 -14.99
CA ALA A 60 16.11 -1.99 -16.19
C ALA A 60 17.62 -1.88 -16.45
N ASP A 61 18.35 -2.99 -16.38
CA ASP A 61 19.83 -3.02 -16.44
C ASP A 61 20.51 -2.01 -15.49
N GLY A 62 19.93 -1.84 -14.30
CA GLY A 62 20.42 -0.88 -13.29
C GLY A 62 20.02 0.57 -13.53
N VAL A 63 19.28 0.89 -14.60
CA VAL A 63 18.72 2.22 -14.87
C VAL A 63 17.33 2.30 -14.27
N ASN A 64 17.10 3.28 -13.40
CA ASN A 64 15.80 3.49 -12.77
C ASN A 64 14.90 4.35 -13.64
N GLY A 65 13.60 4.03 -13.63
CA GLY A 65 12.56 4.97 -13.98
C GLY A 65 12.42 6.09 -12.94
N SER A 66 11.70 7.13 -13.30
CA SER A 66 11.41 8.27 -12.44
C SER A 66 10.09 8.92 -12.85
N TYR A 67 9.59 9.86 -12.04
CA TYR A 67 8.40 10.61 -12.39
C TYR A 67 8.55 11.44 -13.67
N GLU A 68 9.75 11.91 -13.99
CA GLU A 68 9.99 12.75 -15.18
C GLU A 68 10.26 11.92 -16.43
N LYS A 69 10.90 10.77 -16.25
CA LYS A 69 11.56 10.04 -17.30
C LYS A 69 11.57 8.53 -17.06
N GLU A 70 11.24 7.82 -18.13
CA GLU A 70 11.32 6.36 -18.26
C GLU A 70 12.77 5.86 -18.13
N ALA A 71 12.94 4.61 -17.71
CA ALA A 71 14.24 3.93 -17.75
C ALA A 71 14.64 3.67 -19.21
N LEU A 72 15.74 4.28 -19.66
CA LEU A 72 16.24 4.09 -21.03
C LEU A 72 17.30 3.01 -21.06
N VAL A 73 17.05 1.95 -21.82
CA VAL A 73 17.98 0.84 -22.04
C VAL A 73 18.63 1.04 -23.41
N SER A 74 19.95 1.17 -23.44
CA SER A 74 20.67 1.34 -24.72
C SER A 74 20.55 0.10 -25.61
N PHE A 75 20.62 0.30 -26.92
CA PHE A 75 20.66 -0.79 -27.91
C PHE A 75 21.79 -1.79 -27.64
N GLU A 76 22.94 -1.32 -27.14
CA GLU A 76 24.06 -2.19 -26.77
C GLU A 76 23.72 -3.13 -25.62
N ASN A 77 23.10 -2.61 -24.56
CA ASN A 77 22.75 -3.40 -23.38
C ASN A 77 21.64 -4.41 -23.68
N SER A 78 20.70 -4.08 -24.57
CA SER A 78 19.56 -4.95 -24.86
C SER A 78 19.90 -6.23 -25.64
N LYS A 79 21.12 -6.35 -26.20
CA LYS A 79 21.52 -7.48 -27.06
C LYS A 79 21.42 -8.82 -26.35
N ASP A 80 21.77 -8.85 -25.06
CA ASP A 80 21.74 -10.06 -24.24
C ASP A 80 20.44 -10.17 -23.43
N GLY A 81 19.42 -9.38 -23.75
CA GLY A 81 18.22 -9.19 -22.93
C GLY A 81 18.44 -8.15 -21.83
N VAL A 82 17.34 -7.77 -21.17
CA VAL A 82 17.30 -6.70 -20.18
C VAL A 82 16.93 -7.30 -18.84
N ASP A 83 17.74 -7.08 -17.81
CA ASP A 83 17.41 -7.47 -16.44
C ASP A 83 16.41 -6.48 -15.85
N VAL A 84 15.20 -6.95 -15.55
CA VAL A 84 14.09 -6.10 -15.07
C VAL A 84 13.75 -6.42 -13.62
N LYS A 85 13.76 -5.39 -12.78
CA LYS A 85 13.29 -5.44 -11.39
C LYS A 85 12.33 -4.30 -11.12
N ASP A 86 11.52 -4.45 -10.09
CA ASP A 86 10.64 -3.41 -9.59
C ASP A 86 10.84 -3.22 -8.09
N THR A 87 10.84 -1.97 -7.64
CA THR A 87 10.86 -1.60 -6.22
C THR A 87 9.49 -1.09 -5.83
N ILE A 88 8.85 -1.75 -4.86
CA ILE A 88 7.49 -1.47 -4.42
C ILE A 88 7.52 -0.85 -3.02
N ASN A 89 7.30 0.44 -2.92
CA ASN A 89 7.06 1.12 -1.65
C ASN A 89 5.57 1.07 -1.33
N TYR A 90 5.20 0.41 -0.23
CA TYR A 90 3.81 0.28 0.20
C TYR A 90 3.56 1.06 1.49
N GLU A 91 2.34 1.57 1.61
CA GLU A 91 1.83 2.21 2.82
C GLU A 91 0.40 1.72 3.10
N GLY A 92 0.00 1.67 4.37
CA GLY A 92 -1.38 1.39 4.77
C GLY A 92 -1.80 -0.09 4.64
N LEU A 93 -0.85 -1.01 4.55
CA LEU A 93 -1.13 -2.44 4.70
C LEU A 93 -1.30 -2.81 6.18
N VAL A 94 -1.88 -3.98 6.47
CA VAL A 94 -2.01 -4.45 7.84
C VAL A 94 -0.67 -5.03 8.31
N ALA A 95 -0.17 -4.48 9.41
CA ALA A 95 1.14 -4.83 9.96
C ALA A 95 1.30 -6.33 10.21
N GLY A 96 2.45 -6.89 9.80
CA GLY A 96 2.79 -8.31 10.01
C GLY A 96 1.98 -9.31 9.20
N GLN A 97 1.02 -8.87 8.38
CA GLN A 97 0.22 -9.77 7.55
C GLN A 97 0.95 -10.17 6.26
N ASN A 98 0.63 -11.37 5.78
CA ASN A 98 1.14 -11.87 4.52
C ASN A 98 0.27 -11.41 3.35
N TYR A 99 0.92 -11.06 2.24
CA TYR A 99 0.31 -10.64 0.99
C TYR A 99 0.88 -11.46 -0.16
N THR A 100 0.04 -11.75 -1.13
CA THR A 100 0.44 -12.20 -2.46
C THR A 100 0.74 -10.97 -3.31
N LEU A 101 2.02 -10.71 -3.57
CA LEU A 101 2.48 -9.69 -4.52
C LEU A 101 2.54 -10.32 -5.91
N THR A 102 1.82 -9.74 -6.86
CA THR A 102 1.87 -10.10 -8.28
C THR A 102 2.27 -8.90 -9.08
N GLY A 103 3.39 -9.03 -9.78
CA GLY A 103 3.85 -8.05 -10.76
C GLY A 103 3.77 -8.60 -12.16
N THR A 104 3.41 -7.74 -13.10
CA THR A 104 3.27 -8.06 -14.51
C THR A 104 3.98 -7.01 -15.36
N LEU A 105 4.96 -7.45 -16.15
CA LEU A 105 5.61 -6.65 -17.16
C LEU A 105 4.75 -6.65 -18.43
N MET A 106 4.29 -5.48 -18.84
CA MET A 106 3.41 -5.29 -19.99
C MET A 106 4.14 -4.59 -21.14
N HIS A 107 4.00 -5.07 -22.36
CA HIS A 107 4.35 -4.35 -23.58
C HIS A 107 3.26 -3.31 -23.90
N VAL A 108 3.67 -2.06 -24.01
CA VAL A 108 2.80 -0.94 -24.40
C VAL A 108 2.99 -0.71 -25.89
N LYS A 109 2.07 -1.26 -26.69
CA LYS A 109 2.11 -1.14 -28.15
C LYS A 109 1.84 0.29 -28.59
N ALA A 110 2.25 0.61 -29.82
CA ALA A 110 2.05 1.94 -30.41
C ALA A 110 0.56 2.35 -30.52
N ASP A 111 -0.36 1.38 -30.61
CA ASP A 111 -1.81 1.62 -30.60
C ASP A 111 -2.40 1.80 -29.17
N GLY A 112 -1.55 1.70 -28.14
CA GLY A 112 -1.92 1.83 -26.74
C GLY A 112 -2.49 0.57 -26.11
N SER A 113 -2.58 -0.54 -26.86
CA SER A 113 -2.93 -1.86 -26.31
C SER A 113 -1.80 -2.44 -25.48
N LEU A 114 -2.16 -3.31 -24.54
CA LEU A 114 -1.24 -3.93 -23.60
C LEU A 114 -1.15 -5.43 -23.87
N GLU A 115 0.08 -5.96 -23.91
CA GLU A 115 0.35 -7.40 -24.00
C GLU A 115 1.25 -7.83 -22.84
N GLU A 116 0.89 -8.90 -22.14
CA GLU A 116 1.70 -9.44 -21.05
C GLU A 116 2.98 -10.08 -21.61
N VAL A 117 4.13 -9.66 -21.07
CA VAL A 117 5.45 -10.21 -21.41
C VAL A 117 5.90 -11.22 -20.37
N ALA A 118 5.74 -10.87 -19.09
CA ALA A 118 6.13 -11.71 -17.98
C ALA A 118 5.27 -11.40 -16.75
N THR A 119 4.96 -12.43 -15.96
CA THR A 119 4.31 -12.29 -14.65
C THR A 119 5.14 -13.01 -13.60
N LYS A 120 5.24 -12.40 -12.42
CA LYS A 120 5.83 -13.03 -11.24
C LYS A 120 4.95 -12.82 -10.02
N THR A 121 4.74 -13.90 -9.29
CA THR A 121 3.99 -13.90 -8.03
C THR A 121 4.89 -14.39 -6.91
N THR A 122 4.82 -13.71 -5.76
CA THR A 122 5.53 -14.11 -4.53
C THR A 122 4.71 -13.76 -3.30
N THR A 123 4.90 -14.52 -2.23
CA THR A 123 4.37 -14.14 -0.91
C THR A 123 5.37 -13.23 -0.20
N VAL A 124 4.88 -12.16 0.38
CA VAL A 124 5.64 -11.16 1.13
C VAL A 124 4.92 -10.83 2.44
N THR A 125 5.64 -10.30 3.41
CA THR A 125 5.08 -9.88 4.70
C THR A 125 5.19 -8.37 4.86
N ALA A 126 4.09 -7.73 5.28
CA ALA A 126 4.08 -6.29 5.56
C ALA A 126 4.86 -5.98 6.84
N GLY A 127 5.58 -4.86 6.83
CA GLY A 127 6.39 -4.40 7.97
C GLY A 127 5.54 -4.08 9.21
N GLU A 128 6.22 -3.84 10.33
CA GLU A 128 5.60 -3.67 11.66
C GLU A 128 4.59 -2.50 11.75
N ASN A 129 4.70 -1.51 10.88
CA ASN A 129 3.78 -0.36 10.84
C ASN A 129 2.83 -0.38 9.63
N GLY A 130 2.80 -1.47 8.87
CA GLY A 130 2.00 -1.54 7.64
C GLY A 130 2.61 -0.81 6.43
N ASN A 131 3.84 -0.32 6.57
CA ASN A 131 4.57 0.43 5.56
C ASN A 131 5.94 -0.21 5.35
N GLY A 132 6.48 -0.12 4.14
CA GLY A 132 7.80 -0.66 3.84
C GLY A 132 8.11 -0.72 2.35
N THR A 133 9.09 -1.54 2.02
CA THR A 133 9.58 -1.73 0.66
C THR A 133 9.74 -3.21 0.35
N TRP A 134 9.27 -3.63 -0.82
CA TRP A 134 9.57 -4.93 -1.41
C TRP A 134 10.29 -4.76 -2.74
N GLN A 135 10.95 -5.83 -3.19
CA GLN A 135 11.56 -5.88 -4.52
C GLN A 135 11.06 -7.12 -5.24
N LEU A 136 10.63 -6.93 -6.49
CA LEU A 136 10.23 -8.01 -7.39
C LEU A 136 11.22 -8.10 -8.55
N ASP A 137 11.80 -9.27 -8.77
CA ASP A 137 12.82 -9.48 -9.80
C ASP A 137 12.27 -10.35 -10.93
N PHE A 138 12.05 -9.78 -12.10
CA PHE A 138 11.59 -10.51 -13.29
C PHE A 138 12.72 -11.26 -13.99
N GLY A 139 13.98 -11.05 -13.60
CA GLY A 139 15.16 -11.60 -14.25
C GLY A 139 15.40 -11.02 -15.64
N ASN A 140 16.16 -11.75 -16.46
CA ASN A 140 16.52 -11.33 -17.81
C ASN A 140 15.34 -11.53 -18.79
N GLN A 141 14.90 -10.45 -19.43
CA GLN A 141 13.78 -10.41 -20.37
C GLN A 141 14.25 -10.10 -21.79
N LYS A 142 13.71 -10.82 -22.79
CA LYS A 142 14.03 -10.58 -24.22
C LYS A 142 13.10 -9.53 -24.80
N LEU A 143 13.40 -8.28 -24.49
CA LEU A 143 12.62 -7.11 -24.91
C LEU A 143 12.98 -6.66 -26.33
N GLN A 144 12.00 -6.12 -27.05
CA GLN A 144 12.16 -5.70 -28.44
C GLN A 144 12.72 -4.28 -28.51
N VAL A 145 13.67 -4.09 -29.43
CA VAL A 145 14.31 -2.79 -29.68
C VAL A 145 13.28 -1.79 -30.25
N GLY A 146 13.26 -0.58 -29.70
CA GLY A 146 12.32 0.48 -30.07
C GLY A 146 11.00 0.46 -29.31
N GLU A 147 10.74 -0.58 -28.52
CA GLU A 147 9.46 -0.78 -27.84
C GLU A 147 9.48 -0.26 -26.39
N LYS A 148 8.26 -0.06 -25.86
CA LYS A 148 7.99 0.47 -24.52
C LYS A 148 7.35 -0.62 -23.64
N TYR A 149 7.78 -0.70 -22.39
CA TYR A 149 7.23 -1.65 -21.42
C TYR A 149 6.91 -0.95 -20.09
N VAL A 150 5.89 -1.43 -19.37
CA VAL A 150 5.48 -0.89 -18.07
C VAL A 150 5.23 -2.03 -17.08
N VAL A 151 5.61 -1.84 -15.81
CA VAL A 151 5.35 -2.81 -14.74
C VAL A 151 4.07 -2.45 -13.99
N PHE A 152 3.15 -3.41 -13.92
CA PHE A 152 1.95 -3.36 -13.08
C PHE A 152 2.15 -4.19 -11.83
N GLU A 153 1.64 -3.71 -10.70
CA GLU A 153 1.73 -4.42 -9.41
C GLU A 153 0.37 -4.49 -8.72
N SER A 154 0.08 -5.66 -8.13
CA SER A 154 -1.11 -5.91 -7.33
C SER A 154 -0.71 -6.71 -6.08
N VAL A 155 -1.19 -6.26 -4.92
CA VAL A 155 -1.02 -6.95 -3.66
C VAL A 155 -2.38 -7.31 -3.09
N GLU A 156 -2.53 -8.57 -2.71
CA GLU A 156 -3.75 -9.10 -2.10
C GLU A 156 -3.37 -9.80 -0.79
N SER A 157 -4.07 -9.50 0.32
CA SER A 157 -3.83 -10.21 1.58
C SER A 157 -4.14 -11.70 1.45
N VAL A 158 -3.31 -12.54 2.09
CA VAL A 158 -3.54 -13.99 2.08
C VAL A 158 -4.85 -14.31 2.81
N GLU A 159 -5.02 -13.73 4.00
CA GLU A 159 -6.21 -13.87 4.84
C GLU A 159 -7.23 -12.74 4.59
N ASN A 160 -8.47 -12.97 5.04
CA ASN A 160 -9.45 -11.90 5.16
C ASN A 160 -9.03 -10.96 6.29
N LEU A 161 -9.05 -9.65 6.02
CA LEU A 161 -8.64 -8.59 6.94
C LEU A 161 -9.76 -7.56 7.18
N ILE A 162 -10.84 -7.61 6.42
CA ILE A 162 -11.93 -6.64 6.45
C ILE A 162 -13.23 -7.38 6.80
N ASP A 163 -13.97 -6.82 7.76
CA ASP A 163 -15.38 -7.16 8.01
C ASP A 163 -16.24 -6.18 7.21
N THR A 164 -16.97 -6.69 6.22
CA THR A 164 -17.78 -5.86 5.31
C THR A 164 -19.24 -5.70 5.76
N ASN A 165 -19.69 -6.46 6.75
CA ASN A 165 -21.09 -6.57 7.14
C ASN A 165 -21.36 -6.22 8.62
N ASN A 166 -20.30 -5.90 9.38
CA ASN A 166 -20.29 -5.56 10.79
C ASN A 166 -20.75 -6.69 11.75
N ASP A 167 -20.56 -7.96 11.37
CA ASP A 167 -20.83 -9.13 12.20
C ASP A 167 -19.62 -9.59 13.04
N TYR A 168 -18.51 -8.86 12.96
CA TYR A 168 -17.23 -9.15 13.61
C TYR A 168 -16.48 -10.36 13.05
N ILE A 169 -16.83 -10.83 11.86
CA ILE A 169 -16.17 -11.90 11.13
C ILE A 169 -15.50 -11.30 9.89
N LEU A 170 -14.20 -11.56 9.74
CA LEU A 170 -13.45 -11.05 8.58
C LEU A 170 -13.83 -11.85 7.33
N ASP A 171 -14.42 -11.17 6.34
CA ASP A 171 -15.00 -11.78 5.15
C ASP A 171 -14.42 -11.25 3.83
N ALA A 172 -13.56 -10.23 3.87
CA ALA A 172 -12.89 -9.70 2.68
C ALA A 172 -11.38 -9.49 2.87
N LYS A 173 -10.66 -9.61 1.76
CA LYS A 173 -9.21 -9.35 1.66
C LYS A 173 -8.94 -7.87 1.41
N GLN A 174 -7.78 -7.40 1.87
CA GLN A 174 -7.28 -6.10 1.44
C GLN A 174 -6.57 -6.26 0.09
N ILE A 175 -6.96 -5.44 -0.89
CA ILE A 175 -6.38 -5.44 -2.24
C ILE A 175 -5.90 -4.02 -2.55
N VAL A 176 -4.64 -3.90 -2.96
CA VAL A 176 -4.04 -2.62 -3.37
C VAL A 176 -3.30 -2.83 -4.70
N LYS A 177 -3.44 -1.88 -5.62
CA LYS A 177 -2.93 -2.01 -6.99
C LYS A 177 -2.26 -0.73 -7.46
N HIS A 178 -1.28 -0.89 -8.33
CA HIS A 178 -0.71 0.17 -9.16
C HIS A 178 -0.56 -0.35 -10.59
N GLU A 179 -1.62 -0.14 -11.38
CA GLU A 179 -1.76 -0.62 -12.76
C GLU A 179 -1.87 0.58 -13.72
N ASN A 180 -0.85 1.45 -13.73
CA ASN A 180 -0.85 2.68 -14.53
C ASN A 180 0.16 2.62 -15.68
N LYS A 181 -0.33 2.50 -16.92
CA LYS A 181 0.52 2.41 -18.13
C LYS A 181 1.26 3.70 -18.47
N ASP A 182 0.83 4.84 -17.93
CA ASP A 182 1.40 6.15 -18.20
C ASP A 182 2.39 6.60 -17.09
N ASP A 183 2.61 5.75 -16.07
CA ASP A 183 3.59 6.04 -15.02
C ASP A 183 5.01 5.79 -15.51
N LYS A 184 5.74 6.90 -15.73
CA LYS A 184 7.14 6.85 -16.18
C LYS A 184 8.07 6.20 -15.18
N ALA A 185 7.75 6.25 -13.88
CA ALA A 185 8.55 5.56 -12.87
C ALA A 185 8.51 4.03 -13.05
N GLN A 186 7.46 3.52 -13.70
CA GLN A 186 7.25 2.12 -14.02
C GLN A 186 7.57 1.74 -15.45
N THR A 187 7.99 2.69 -16.26
CA THR A 187 8.14 2.49 -17.70
C THR A 187 9.61 2.40 -18.08
N LEU A 188 9.93 1.45 -18.96
CA LEU A 188 11.22 1.35 -19.62
C LEU A 188 11.08 1.37 -21.15
N ILE A 189 12.10 1.86 -21.85
CA ILE A 189 12.16 1.90 -23.32
C ILE A 189 13.49 1.32 -23.76
N VAL A 190 13.45 0.40 -24.73
CA VAL A 190 14.66 -0.12 -25.38
C VAL A 190 15.00 0.78 -26.56
N GLU A 191 16.11 1.49 -26.50
CA GLU A 191 16.50 2.46 -27.52
C GLU A 191 16.89 1.79 -28.84
N THR A 192 16.56 2.43 -29.96
CA THR A 192 17.05 2.03 -31.28
C THR A 192 18.53 2.43 -31.45
N PRO A 193 19.31 1.72 -32.28
CA PRO A 193 20.67 2.11 -32.57
C PRO A 193 20.69 3.51 -33.19
N LYS A 194 21.53 4.40 -32.65
CA LYS A 194 21.76 5.71 -33.25
C LYS A 194 22.34 5.51 -34.65
N SER A 195 21.64 6.01 -35.66
CA SER A 195 22.17 6.08 -37.03
C SER A 195 23.48 6.87 -37.03
N PRO A 196 24.53 6.46 -37.79
CA PRO A 196 25.77 7.21 -37.84
C PRO A 196 25.51 8.63 -38.37
N THR A 197 25.57 9.62 -37.48
CA THR A 197 25.51 11.04 -37.84
C THR A 197 26.82 11.44 -38.50
N THR A 198 26.75 11.84 -39.77
CA THR A 198 27.81 12.61 -40.44
C THR A 198 27.98 13.93 -39.69
N GLU A 199 29.10 14.12 -38.99
CA GLU A 199 29.48 15.39 -38.38
C GLU A 199 29.71 16.44 -39.48
N GLY A 200 28.66 17.19 -39.81
CA GLY A 200 28.73 18.40 -40.60
C GLY A 200 29.09 19.58 -39.71
N ASN A 201 30.36 19.94 -39.73
CA ASN A 201 30.91 21.13 -39.07
C ASN A 201 30.37 22.41 -39.75
N SER A 202 29.56 23.23 -39.07
CA SER A 202 29.35 24.64 -39.45
C SER A 202 28.99 25.55 -38.26
N ASN A 203 29.97 26.38 -37.93
CA ASN A 203 29.83 27.62 -37.18
C ASN A 203 29.22 28.72 -38.10
N LYS A 204 28.15 29.41 -37.68
CA LYS A 204 28.03 30.90 -37.71
C LYS A 204 26.66 31.47 -37.34
N ASP A 205 26.73 32.43 -36.42
CA ASP A 205 26.10 33.77 -36.38
C ASP A 205 24.58 33.98 -36.20
N ASN A 206 24.25 34.45 -34.99
CA ASN A 206 23.39 35.57 -34.59
C ASN A 206 22.79 36.49 -35.69
N SER A 207 21.45 36.65 -35.72
CA SER A 207 20.76 37.96 -35.62
C SER A 207 19.21 37.88 -35.57
N ASN A 208 18.65 38.20 -34.39
CA ASN A 208 17.63 39.21 -34.06
C ASN A 208 16.34 39.51 -34.92
N LYS A 209 15.24 39.68 -34.15
CA LYS A 209 14.07 40.60 -34.23
C LYS A 209 12.70 40.15 -34.79
N ASN A 210 11.76 40.09 -33.83
CA ASN A 210 10.44 40.78 -33.72
C ASN A 210 9.30 40.41 -34.69
N ASN A 211 8.00 40.50 -34.38
CA ASN A 211 7.13 40.65 -33.18
C ASN A 211 5.70 40.81 -33.74
N SER A 212 4.66 40.23 -33.12
CA SER A 212 3.31 40.82 -32.90
C SER A 212 2.38 39.76 -32.27
N ASN A 213 1.96 39.93 -31.00
CA ASN A 213 0.66 40.48 -30.52
C ASN A 213 -0.56 39.64 -30.97
N LEU A 214 -1.56 39.23 -30.17
CA LEU A 214 -2.24 39.72 -28.96
C LEU A 214 -3.25 38.57 -28.63
N THR A 215 -3.65 38.17 -27.42
CA THR A 215 -4.50 38.85 -26.42
C THR A 215 -4.65 37.95 -25.17
N LYS A 216 -4.83 38.61 -24.02
CA LYS A 216 -5.20 38.03 -22.73
C LYS A 216 -6.63 37.48 -22.72
N HIS A 217 -6.89 36.43 -21.94
CA HIS A 217 -8.13 36.30 -21.20
C HIS A 217 -7.86 35.57 -19.87
N ASP A 218 -7.97 36.32 -18.78
CA ASP A 218 -8.02 35.81 -17.42
C ASP A 218 -9.38 35.12 -17.20
N ASN A 219 -9.39 33.91 -16.66
CA ASN A 219 -10.47 33.47 -15.77
C ASN A 219 -9.93 32.47 -14.74
N TYR A 220 -9.89 32.92 -13.50
CA TYR A 220 -9.47 32.18 -12.33
C TYR A 220 -10.71 31.56 -11.69
N ASP A 221 -10.96 30.28 -11.95
CA ASP A 221 -12.00 29.53 -11.25
C ASP A 221 -11.39 28.78 -10.06
N GLN A 222 -11.60 29.36 -8.88
CA GLN A 222 -11.38 28.72 -7.59
C GLN A 222 -12.67 27.99 -7.20
N ASN A 223 -12.84 26.74 -7.63
CA ASN A 223 -13.47 25.67 -6.85
C ASN A 223 -13.63 24.39 -7.68
N LYS A 224 -12.59 23.57 -7.69
CA LYS A 224 -12.72 22.13 -7.90
C LYS A 224 -11.67 21.41 -7.06
N LYS A 225 -12.08 20.87 -5.90
CA LYS A 225 -11.27 19.87 -5.18
C LYS A 225 -11.26 18.61 -6.03
N GLU A 226 -10.37 18.55 -7.01
CA GLU A 226 -9.97 17.28 -7.62
C GLU A 226 -9.00 16.58 -6.66
N LEU A 227 -9.37 15.36 -6.28
CA LEU A 227 -8.53 14.47 -5.50
C LEU A 227 -7.31 14.10 -6.37
N LYS A 228 -6.17 14.74 -6.11
CA LYS A 228 -4.92 14.45 -6.84
C LYS A 228 -4.36 13.12 -6.34
N LEU A 229 -4.14 12.19 -7.27
CA LEU A 229 -3.36 10.97 -7.06
C LEU A 229 -2.00 11.31 -6.43
N PRO A 230 -1.45 10.45 -5.56
CA PRO A 230 -0.15 10.68 -4.93
C PRO A 230 0.95 10.76 -6.00
N LYS A 231 1.85 11.74 -5.86
CA LYS A 231 2.99 11.90 -6.77
C LYS A 231 4.10 10.90 -6.42
N THR A 232 4.59 10.19 -7.43
CA THR A 232 5.71 9.23 -7.40
C THR A 232 7.06 9.93 -7.59
N GLY A 233 8.16 9.33 -7.11
CA GLY A 233 9.54 9.70 -7.52
C GLY A 233 10.24 10.88 -6.82
N GLU A 234 9.66 11.54 -5.80
CA GLU A 234 10.42 12.54 -5.02
C GLU A 234 11.36 11.84 -4.01
N GLY A 235 12.67 11.99 -4.21
CA GLY A 235 13.64 11.78 -3.14
C GLY A 235 13.39 12.80 -2.02
N LEU A 236 13.49 12.36 -0.76
CA LEU A 236 13.36 13.22 0.42
C LEU A 236 14.43 14.33 0.40
N THR A 237 14.12 15.49 -0.18
CA THR A 237 14.95 16.70 -0.07
C THR A 237 14.12 17.87 0.42
N ASN A 238 13.85 17.91 1.73
CA ASN A 238 14.13 19.10 2.55
C ASN A 238 13.83 18.83 4.04
N ILE A 239 14.91 18.55 4.76
CA ILE A 239 15.21 18.99 6.12
C ILE A 239 14.25 20.02 6.72
N GLY A 240 13.38 19.52 7.60
CA GLY A 240 12.72 20.26 8.67
C GLY A 240 12.90 19.55 10.01
N PHE A 241 14.03 18.86 10.24
CA PHE A 241 14.35 18.24 11.53
C PHE A 241 15.43 19.05 12.25
N THR A 242 14.97 19.98 13.09
CA THR A 242 15.75 20.39 14.26
C THR A 242 15.65 19.29 15.32
N MET A 243 16.80 18.68 15.61
CA MET A 243 17.22 18.22 16.94
C MET A 243 16.32 17.22 17.70
N LEU A 244 16.70 15.94 17.64
CA LEU A 244 16.98 15.03 18.76
C LEU A 244 17.56 13.76 18.08
N GLY A 245 18.81 13.34 18.20
CA GLY A 245 19.67 13.29 19.37
C GLY A 245 19.84 11.84 19.82
N ILE A 246 20.91 11.17 19.35
CA ILE A 246 21.56 9.98 19.96
C ILE A 246 20.74 8.67 19.74
N ILE A 247 21.22 7.55 19.17
CA ILE A 247 22.33 6.66 19.55
C ILE A 247 22.75 5.80 18.33
N ILE A 248 24.02 5.90 17.92
CA ILE A 248 24.75 4.84 17.19
C ILE A 248 25.82 4.34 18.14
N LEU A 249 25.71 3.10 18.65
CA LEU A 249 26.83 2.17 18.87
C LEU A 249 26.32 0.83 19.43
N SER A 250 26.34 -0.24 18.62
CA SER A 250 26.52 -1.63 19.12
C SER A 250 26.50 -2.67 17.99
N ILE A 251 27.42 -2.56 17.03
CA ILE A 251 27.86 -3.74 16.28
C ILE A 251 29.38 -3.66 16.19
N VAL A 252 30.05 -4.37 17.11
CA VAL A 252 31.35 -5.08 16.99
C VAL A 252 31.81 -5.40 18.43
N CYS A 253 31.39 -6.54 19.00
CA CYS A 253 32.15 -7.29 20.01
C CYS A 253 31.53 -8.67 20.29
N PHE A 254 31.48 -9.55 19.29
CA PHE A 254 31.01 -10.94 19.48
C PHE A 254 32.10 -12.01 19.24
N LEU A 255 33.39 -11.64 19.33
CA LEU A 255 34.49 -12.56 18.97
C LEU A 255 35.67 -12.60 19.95
N SER A 256 35.47 -12.36 21.25
CA SER A 256 36.56 -12.52 22.23
C SER A 256 36.22 -13.25 23.54
N LEU A 257 35.13 -14.03 23.59
CA LEU A 257 34.76 -14.82 24.78
C LEU A 257 34.93 -16.35 24.64
N LYS A 258 35.87 -16.80 23.82
CA LYS A 258 36.40 -18.18 23.91
C LYS A 258 37.91 -18.18 23.83
N LEU A 259 38.58 -17.86 24.95
CA LEU A 259 39.92 -18.34 25.33
C LEU A 259 40.39 -17.66 26.63
N LYS A 260 39.70 -17.96 27.75
CA LYS A 260 40.32 -17.84 29.08
C LYS A 260 39.68 -18.81 30.08
N LYS A 261 39.79 -20.09 29.76
CA LYS A 261 39.61 -21.18 30.74
C LYS A 261 40.74 -22.20 30.56
N VAL A 262 41.98 -21.72 30.66
CA VAL A 262 43.20 -22.51 30.88
C VAL A 262 44.18 -21.60 31.63
N ARG A 263 44.59 -22.02 32.85
CA ARG A 263 45.39 -21.32 33.88
C ARG A 263 44.60 -20.23 34.63
N GLU A 264 44.35 -20.31 35.93
CA GLU A 264 44.97 -21.01 37.07
C GLU A 264 43.93 -21.81 37.88
#